data_AF-A0A7W7XYP5-F1
#
_entry.id   AF-A0A7W7XYP5-F1
#
_cell.length_a   1.000
_cell.length_b   1.000
_cell.length_c   1.000
_cell.angle_alpha   90.00
_cell.angle_beta   90.00
_cell.angle_gamma   90.00
#
_symmetry.space_group_name_H-M   'P 1'
#
loop_
_entity.id
_entity.type
_entity.pdbx_description
1 polymer ?
#
loop_
_entity_poly.entity_id
_entity_poly.type
_entity_poly.pdbx_seq_one_letter_code
_entity_poly.pdbx_strand_id
1 'polypeptide(L)'
;MGKIDELIEQALSSEDRELLARHAEPGYFAQAFGLFRGSLGWVVWLAYLTGIAAFIGFAFALWQTWTAAEALAAVRWGVLAVVLFQYSAMIKSFLGSHLEANRTLRELKRVELQLALVRSALTGKED
;
A
#
# COMPACT_ATOMS: atom_id res chain seq x y z
N MET A 1 -21.94 17.48 1.94
CA MET A 1 -22.67 16.92 0.78
C MET A 1 -23.00 18.09 -0.12
N GLY A 2 -22.41 18.14 -1.30
CA GLY A 2 -22.57 19.25 -2.24
C GLY A 2 -23.77 19.04 -3.16
N LYS A 3 -24.24 20.10 -3.82
CA LYS A 3 -25.34 20.05 -4.81
C LYS A 3 -25.07 19.09 -5.98
N ILE A 4 -23.80 18.81 -6.25
CA ILE A 4 -23.36 17.81 -7.22
C ILE A 4 -23.54 16.38 -6.69
N ASP A 5 -23.32 16.13 -5.39
CA ASP A 5 -23.59 14.81 -4.79
C ASP A 5 -25.08 14.45 -4.92
N GLU A 6 -25.98 15.42 -4.67
CA GLU A 6 -27.43 15.20 -4.79
C GLU A 6 -27.88 14.89 -6.23
N LEU A 7 -27.28 15.55 -7.23
CA LEU A 7 -27.58 15.30 -8.64
C LEU A 7 -27.04 13.94 -9.10
N ILE A 8 -25.88 13.52 -8.59
CA ILE A 8 -25.33 12.19 -8.83
C ILE A 8 -26.25 11.13 -8.19
N GLU A 9 -26.68 11.34 -6.94
CA GLU A 9 -27.54 10.41 -6.21
C GLU A 9 -28.92 10.22 -6.85
N GLN A 10 -29.47 11.27 -7.47
CA GLN A 10 -30.73 11.20 -8.24
C GLN A 10 -30.59 10.53 -9.60
N ALA A 11 -29.40 10.55 -10.20
CA ALA A 11 -29.13 9.93 -11.51
C ALA A 11 -28.73 8.44 -11.42
N LEU A 12 -28.28 7.97 -10.24
CA LEU A 12 -27.82 6.60 -10.02
C LEU A 12 -28.97 5.61 -9.85
N SER A 13 -29.01 4.60 -10.72
CA SER A 13 -29.88 3.43 -10.58
C SER A 13 -29.49 2.61 -9.33
N SER A 14 -30.35 1.68 -8.90
CA SER A 14 -30.02 0.78 -7.79
C SER A 14 -28.77 -0.07 -8.08
N GLU A 15 -28.52 -0.38 -9.35
CA GLU A 15 -27.35 -1.13 -9.82
C GLU A 15 -26.06 -0.30 -9.69
N ASP A 16 -26.12 1.00 -10.02
CA ASP A 16 -24.97 1.89 -9.88
C ASP A 16 -24.59 2.15 -8.41
N ARG A 17 -25.58 2.16 -7.51
CA ARG A 17 -25.33 2.23 -6.06
C ARG A 17 -24.64 0.98 -5.55
N GLU A 18 -25.01 -0.20 -6.04
CA GLU A 18 -24.34 -1.44 -5.67
C GLU A 18 -22.90 -1.47 -6.20
N LEU A 19 -22.66 -0.96 -7.41
CA LEU A 19 -21.32 -0.82 -7.99
C LEU A 19 -20.42 0.11 -7.16
N LEU A 20 -20.95 1.27 -6.71
CA LEU A 20 -20.21 2.17 -5.83
C LEU A 20 -19.96 1.58 -4.44
N ALA A 21 -20.93 0.86 -3.88
CA ALA A 21 -20.78 0.17 -2.60
C ALA A 21 -19.69 -0.91 -2.64
N ARG A 22 -19.56 -1.63 -3.75
CA ARG A 22 -18.45 -2.60 -3.97
C ARG A 22 -17.08 -1.94 -4.04
N HIS A 23 -17.02 -0.65 -4.36
CA HIS A 23 -15.78 0.14 -4.37
C HIS A 23 -15.55 0.93 -3.09
N ALA A 24 -16.32 0.70 -2.02
CA ALA A 24 -16.07 1.26 -0.69
C ALA A 24 -14.63 0.96 -0.21
N GLU A 25 -14.07 1.86 0.61
CA GLU A 25 -12.69 1.72 1.07
C GLU A 25 -12.52 0.42 1.89
N PRO A 26 -11.65 -0.51 1.46
CA PRO A 26 -11.34 -1.69 2.25
C PRO A 26 -10.69 -1.27 3.57
N GLY A 27 -10.94 -2.02 4.66
CA GLY A 27 -10.23 -1.78 5.92
C GLY A 27 -8.71 -1.88 5.78
N TYR A 28 -7.96 -1.27 6.70
CA TYR A 28 -6.49 -1.17 6.66
C TYR A 28 -5.79 -2.51 6.38
N PHE A 29 -6.21 -3.59 7.05
CA PHE A 29 -5.64 -4.92 6.83
C PHE A 29 -5.94 -5.48 5.43
N ALA A 30 -7.14 -5.27 4.91
CA ALA A 30 -7.47 -5.69 3.55
C ALA A 30 -6.62 -4.94 2.51
N GLN A 31 -6.33 -3.66 2.75
CA GLN A 31 -5.41 -2.88 1.91
C GLN A 31 -3.97 -3.40 2.01
N ALA A 32 -3.49 -3.70 3.22
CA ALA A 32 -2.15 -4.25 3.44
C ALA A 32 -1.98 -5.64 2.79
N PHE A 33 -2.94 -6.55 2.95
CA PHE A 33 -2.93 -7.85 2.27
C PHE A 33 -3.13 -7.73 0.76
N GLY A 34 -3.82 -6.68 0.30
CA GLY A 34 -3.93 -6.34 -1.12
C GLY A 34 -2.59 -6.08 -1.78
N LEU A 35 -1.59 -5.59 -1.03
CA LEU A 35 -0.25 -5.34 -1.54
C LEU A 35 0.49 -6.62 -2.02
N PHE A 36 0.16 -7.75 -1.41
CA PHE A 36 0.74 -9.06 -1.75
C PHE A 36 0.04 -9.72 -2.96
N ARG A 37 -0.97 -9.08 -3.53
CA ARG A 37 -1.76 -9.58 -4.66
C ARG A 37 -1.63 -8.61 -5.85
N GLY A 38 -1.70 -9.12 -7.07
CA GLY A 38 -1.58 -8.33 -8.31
C GLY A 38 -0.20 -8.42 -8.99
N SER A 39 0.05 -7.58 -9.99
CA SER A 39 1.25 -7.65 -10.85
C SER A 39 2.56 -7.40 -10.09
N LEU A 40 2.54 -6.51 -9.09
CA LEU A 40 3.68 -6.26 -8.20
C LEU A 40 3.72 -7.16 -6.96
N GLY A 41 2.78 -8.10 -6.81
CA GLY A 41 2.68 -8.92 -5.59
C GLY A 41 3.95 -9.73 -5.31
N TRP A 42 4.62 -10.24 -6.36
CA TRP A 42 5.88 -10.98 -6.20
C TRP A 42 7.04 -10.08 -5.71
N VAL A 43 7.08 -8.81 -6.14
CA VAL A 43 8.07 -7.83 -5.67
C VAL A 43 7.84 -7.54 -4.20
N VAL A 44 6.58 -7.37 -3.82
CA VAL A 44 6.18 -7.13 -2.43
C VAL A 44 6.52 -8.33 -1.55
N TRP A 45 6.30 -9.56 -2.02
CA TRP A 45 6.75 -10.77 -1.34
C TRP A 45 8.26 -10.81 -1.15
N LEU A 46 9.03 -10.55 -2.22
CA LEU A 46 10.48 -10.52 -2.15
C LEU A 46 10.97 -9.47 -1.14
N ALA A 47 10.48 -8.24 -1.24
CA ALA A 47 10.82 -7.16 -0.32
C ALA A 47 10.49 -7.50 1.13
N TYR A 48 9.30 -8.09 1.37
CA TYR A 48 8.89 -8.47 2.72
C TYR A 48 9.80 -9.57 3.31
N LEU A 49 10.11 -10.60 2.51
CA LEU A 49 10.99 -11.70 2.94
C LEU A 49 12.42 -11.22 3.21
N THR A 50 13.00 -10.39 2.33
CA THR A 50 14.34 -9.84 2.53
C THR A 50 14.36 -8.86 3.71
N GLY A 51 13.30 -8.08 3.91
CA GLY A 51 13.14 -7.20 5.07
C GLY A 51 13.11 -7.97 6.39
N ILE A 52 12.38 -9.10 6.44
CA ILE A 52 12.38 -9.99 7.61
C ILE A 52 13.77 -10.60 7.85
N ALA A 53 14.40 -11.13 6.80
CA ALA A 53 15.73 -11.70 6.90
C ALA A 53 16.75 -10.68 7.41
N ALA A 54 16.69 -9.45 6.91
CA ALA A 54 17.54 -8.36 7.37
C ALA A 54 17.27 -7.98 8.82
N PHE A 55 16.01 -7.96 9.27
CA PHE A 55 15.68 -7.66 10.66
C PHE A 55 16.18 -8.75 11.63
N ILE A 56 16.06 -10.03 11.24
CA ILE A 56 16.64 -11.14 11.99
C ILE A 56 18.18 -11.02 12.02
N GLY A 57 18.79 -10.74 10.87
CA GLY A 57 20.23 -10.50 10.76
C GLY A 57 20.71 -9.33 11.61
N PHE A 58 19.92 -8.26 11.70
CA PHE A 58 20.18 -7.12 12.58
C PHE A 58 20.22 -7.56 14.05
N ALA A 59 19.22 -8.30 14.53
CA ALA A 59 19.19 -8.79 15.91
C ALA A 59 20.39 -9.68 16.23
N PHE A 60 20.77 -10.55 15.28
CA PHE A 60 21.96 -11.40 15.40
C PHE A 60 23.27 -10.57 15.44
N ALA A 61 23.43 -9.62 14.53
CA ALA A 61 24.60 -8.75 14.48
C ALA A 61 24.71 -7.88 15.75
N LEU A 62 23.59 -7.42 16.29
CA LEU A 62 23.54 -6.68 17.54
C LEU A 62 23.97 -7.55 18.72
N TRP A 63 23.50 -8.80 18.78
CA TRP A 63 23.94 -9.77 19.79
C TRP A 63 25.45 -10.05 19.69
N GLN A 64 25.96 -10.22 18.49
CA GLN A 64 27.38 -10.48 18.25
C GLN A 64 28.26 -9.27 18.58
N THR A 65 27.74 -8.06 18.43
CA THR A 65 28.38 -6.82 18.87
C THR A 65 28.55 -6.80 20.39
N TRP A 66 27.51 -7.20 21.13
CA TRP A 66 27.51 -7.20 22.60
C TRP A 66 28.43 -8.27 23.21
N THR A 67 28.58 -9.40 22.52
CA THR A 67 29.34 -10.57 23.02
C THR A 67 30.78 -10.62 22.50
N ALA A 68 31.20 -9.65 21.68
CA ALA A 68 32.54 -9.63 21.12
C ALA A 68 33.62 -9.29 22.17
N ALA A 69 34.66 -10.12 22.24
CA ALA A 69 35.81 -9.90 23.13
C ALA A 69 36.76 -8.80 22.63
N GLU A 70 36.84 -8.61 21.31
CA GLU A 70 37.70 -7.59 20.70
C GLU A 70 36.90 -6.40 20.18
N ALA A 71 37.41 -5.19 20.44
CA ALA A 71 36.77 -3.94 20.02
C ALA A 71 36.55 -3.85 18.50
N LEU A 72 37.54 -4.28 17.69
CA LEU A 72 37.40 -4.27 16.23
C LEU A 72 36.28 -5.20 15.75
N ALA A 73 36.15 -6.37 16.36
CA ALA A 73 35.08 -7.30 16.04
C ALA A 73 33.71 -6.71 16.42
N ALA A 74 33.60 -6.10 17.61
CA ALA A 74 32.38 -5.42 18.04
C ALA A 74 31.97 -4.33 17.03
N VAL A 75 32.91 -3.50 16.57
CA VAL A 75 32.63 -2.44 15.59
C VAL A 75 32.15 -3.02 14.25
N ARG A 76 32.77 -4.09 13.75
CA ARG A 76 32.35 -4.71 12.47
C ARG A 76 30.91 -5.22 12.53
N TRP A 77 30.54 -5.90 13.61
CA TRP A 77 29.17 -6.37 13.82
C TRP A 77 28.19 -5.21 14.06
N GLY A 78 28.63 -4.14 14.75
CA GLY A 78 27.83 -2.95 14.98
C GLY A 78 27.50 -2.21 13.68
N VAL A 79 28.48 -2.03 12.80
CA VAL A 79 28.27 -1.44 11.47
C VAL A 79 27.31 -2.30 10.64
N LEU A 80 27.48 -3.62 10.66
CA LEU A 80 26.58 -4.53 9.96
C LEU A 80 25.14 -4.43 10.51
N ALA A 81 24.98 -4.35 11.84
CA ALA A 81 23.68 -4.17 12.48
C ALA A 81 23.01 -2.87 12.00
N VAL A 82 23.73 -1.74 11.96
CA VAL A 82 23.20 -0.46 11.47
C VAL A 82 22.73 -0.57 10.02
N VAL A 83 23.53 -1.19 9.15
CA VAL A 83 23.17 -1.36 7.73
C VAL A 83 21.92 -2.23 7.56
N LEU A 84 21.84 -3.35 8.29
CA LEU A 84 20.69 -4.26 8.24
C LEU A 84 19.42 -3.60 8.79
N PHE A 85 19.54 -2.83 9.87
CA PHE A 85 18.44 -2.05 10.41
C PHE A 85 17.96 -0.99 9.41
N GLN A 86 18.87 -0.22 8.82
CA GLN A 86 18.54 0.78 7.80
C GLN A 86 17.85 0.14 6.60
N TYR A 87 18.35 -0.99 6.11
CA TYR A 87 17.71 -1.75 5.03
C TYR A 87 16.28 -2.16 5.40
N SER A 88 16.08 -2.70 6.62
CA SER A 88 14.74 -3.09 7.09
C SER A 88 13.77 -1.90 7.16
N ALA A 89 14.25 -0.71 7.54
CA ALA A 89 13.47 0.51 7.56
C ALA A 89 13.11 0.97 6.13
N MET A 90 14.06 0.93 5.20
CA MET A 90 13.81 1.26 3.78
C MET A 90 12.76 0.36 3.14
N ILE A 91 12.79 -0.94 3.42
CA ILE A 91 11.76 -1.88 2.96
C ILE A 91 10.38 -1.52 3.52
N LYS A 92 10.29 -1.17 4.81
CA LYS A 92 9.03 -0.72 5.41
C LYS A 92 8.49 0.54 4.74
N SER A 93 9.35 1.54 4.50
CA SER A 93 8.98 2.77 3.78
C SER A 93 8.51 2.49 2.36
N PHE A 94 9.21 1.62 1.62
CA PHE A 94 8.82 1.17 0.28
C PHE A 94 7.41 0.57 0.27
N LEU A 95 7.10 -0.34 1.20
CA LEU A 95 5.76 -0.94 1.29
C LEU A 95 4.69 0.10 1.63
N GLY A 96 5.01 1.07 2.50
CA GLY A 96 4.13 2.19 2.84
C GLY A 96 3.78 3.05 1.63
N SER A 97 4.78 3.47 0.84
CA SER A 97 4.55 4.30 -0.35
C SER A 97 3.72 3.57 -1.41
N HIS A 98 3.90 2.26 -1.57
CA HIS A 98 3.07 1.46 -2.48
C HIS A 98 1.61 1.35 -1.99
N LEU A 99 1.40 1.28 -0.69
CA LEU A 99 0.07 1.28 -0.11
C LEU A 99 -0.65 2.62 -0.34
N GLU A 100 0.06 3.74 -0.17
CA GLU A 100 -0.46 5.07 -0.50
C GLU A 100 -0.77 5.22 -2.00
N ALA A 101 0.14 4.79 -2.87
CA ALA A 101 -0.10 4.82 -4.32
C ALA A 101 -1.34 4.01 -4.73
N ASN A 102 -1.54 2.84 -4.12
CA ASN A 102 -2.73 2.02 -4.38
C ASN A 102 -4.03 2.68 -3.88
N ARG A 103 -3.98 3.40 -2.75
CA ARG A 103 -5.12 4.22 -2.29
C ARG A 103 -5.46 5.30 -3.30
N THR A 104 -4.47 6.07 -3.76
CA THR A 104 -4.67 7.13 -4.75
C THR A 104 -5.23 6.58 -6.06
N LEU A 105 -4.69 5.47 -6.57
CA LEU A 105 -5.18 4.82 -7.79
C LEU A 105 -6.63 4.34 -7.66
N ARG A 106 -7.04 3.86 -6.48
CA ARG A 106 -8.43 3.45 -6.22
C ARG A 106 -9.37 4.64 -6.26
N GLU A 107 -9.02 5.73 -5.60
CA GLU A 107 -9.87 6.94 -5.60
C GLU A 107 -9.94 7.56 -7.00
N LEU A 108 -8.84 7.52 -7.78
CA LEU A 108 -8.85 7.97 -9.17
C LEU A 108 -9.82 7.16 -10.04
N LYS A 109 -9.79 5.82 -9.92
CA LYS A 109 -10.75 4.95 -10.62
C LYS A 109 -12.20 5.20 -10.21
N ARG A 110 -12.45 5.53 -8.94
CA ARG A 110 -13.79 5.92 -8.47
C ARG A 110 -14.26 7.21 -9.15
N VAL A 111 -13.38 8.20 -9.29
CA VAL A 111 -13.67 9.46 -10.02
C VAL A 111 -13.90 9.19 -11.50
N GLU A 112 -13.08 8.35 -12.14
CA GLU A 112 -13.28 7.94 -13.54
C GLU A 112 -14.64 7.27 -13.76
N LEU A 113 -15.06 6.40 -12.84
CA LEU A 113 -16.38 5.75 -12.88
C LEU A 113 -17.51 6.78 -12.74
N GLN A 114 -17.41 7.72 -11.80
CA GLN A 114 -18.39 8.78 -11.64
C GLN A 114 -18.48 9.66 -12.90
N LEU A 115 -17.35 10.00 -13.52
CA LEU A 115 -17.32 10.76 -14.76
C LEU A 115 -17.98 9.99 -15.92
N ALA A 116 -17.74 8.68 -16.01
CA ALA A 116 -18.37 7.83 -17.02
C ALA A 116 -19.90 7.78 -16.86
N LEU A 117 -20.40 7.70 -15.62
CA LEU A 117 -21.83 7.72 -15.31
C LEU A 117 -22.48 9.08 -15.62
N VAL A 118 -21.79 10.19 -15.33
CA VAL A 118 -22.28 11.53 -15.71
C VAL A 118 -22.33 11.66 -17.23
N ARG A 119 -21.31 11.18 -17.94
CA ARG A 119 -21.27 11.22 -19.40
C ARG A 119 -22.41 10.42 -20.02
N SER A 120 -22.68 9.20 -19.54
CA SER A 120 -23.78 8.37 -20.06
C SER A 120 -25.15 9.02 -19.84
N ALA A 121 -25.36 9.64 -18.68
CA ALA A 121 -26.60 10.36 -18.36
C ALA A 121 -26.82 11.60 -19.25
N LEU A 122 -25.74 12.25 -19.71
CA LEU A 122 -25.83 13.38 -20.65
C LEU A 122 -26.14 12.92 -22.07
N THR A 123 -25.47 11.87 -22.56
CA THR A 123 -25.72 11.34 -23.92
C THR A 123 -27.09 10.66 -24.05
N GLY A 124 -27.60 10.03 -22.99
CA GLY A 124 -28.93 9.42 -22.99
C GLY A 124 -30.10 10.42 -22.91
N LYS A 125 -29.83 11.73 -22.86
CA LYS A 125 -30.84 12.80 -22.91
C LYS A 125 -30.98 13.43 -24.30
N GLU A 126 -30.09 13.11 -25.24
CA GLU A 126 -30.12 13.64 -26.62
C GLU A 126 -30.93 12.75 -27.59
N ASP A 127 -31.31 11.54 -27.16
CA ASP A 127 -32.24 10.62 -27.84
C ASP A 127 -33.65 10.68 -27.23
#